data_AF-A8C9Z9-F1
#
_entry.id   AF-A8C9Z9-F1
#
_cell.length_a   1.000
_cell.length_b   1.000
_cell.length_c   1.000
_cell.angle_alpha   90.00
_cell.angle_beta   90.00
_cell.angle_gamma   90.00
#
_symmetry.space_group_name_H-M   'P 1'
#
loop_
_entity.id
_entity.type
_entity.pdbx_description
1 polymer ?
#
loop_
_entity_poly.entity_id
_entity_poly.type
_entity_poly.pdbx_seq_one_letter_code
_entity_poly.pdbx_strand_id
1 'polypeptide(L)' 'MSDKPVGRPMKFPYTFSAKIAQFPYKFYFTKQWIWKYYAISVVCCLPIFYKISKLANSPENKAKWAEMKRKELAEHH' A
#
# COMPACT_ATOMS: atom_id res chain seq x y z
N MET A 1 -2.00 13.88 -33.39
CA MET A 1 -1.90 12.41 -33.21
C MET A 1 -3.30 11.86 -33.47
N SER A 2 -3.42 10.97 -34.45
CA SER A 2 -4.63 10.67 -35.24
C SER A 2 -5.85 10.17 -34.46
N ASP A 3 -6.99 10.85 -34.64
CA ASP A 3 -8.36 10.36 -34.41
C ASP A 3 -8.71 9.25 -35.42
N LYS A 4 -8.16 8.05 -35.22
CA LYS A 4 -8.70 6.86 -35.86
C LYS A 4 -9.71 6.24 -34.90
N PRO A 5 -10.96 5.96 -35.33
CA PRO A 5 -11.91 5.28 -34.47
C PRO A 5 -11.29 3.94 -34.06
N VAL A 6 -11.09 3.76 -32.77
CA VAL A 6 -10.58 2.52 -32.19
C VAL A 6 -11.50 1.41 -32.69
N GLY A 7 -10.97 0.50 -33.51
CA GLY A 7 -11.72 -0.61 -34.06
C GLY A 7 -12.49 -1.37 -32.97
N ARG A 8 -13.61 -1.98 -33.35
CA ARG A 8 -14.56 -2.62 -32.41
C ARG A 8 -13.81 -3.37 -31.29
N PRO A 9 -13.96 -2.96 -30.02
CA PRO A 9 -13.27 -3.62 -28.93
C PRO A 9 -13.68 -5.09 -28.85
N MET A 10 -12.71 -5.99 -28.63
CA MET A 10 -12.97 -7.41 -28.37
C MET A 10 -14.00 -7.58 -27.25
N LYS A 11 -15.00 -8.45 -27.45
CA LYS A 11 -16.04 -8.71 -26.44
C LYS A 11 -15.47 -9.32 -25.15
N PHE A 12 -14.44 -10.14 -25.27
CA PHE A 12 -13.74 -10.77 -24.16
C PHE A 12 -12.23 -10.54 -24.33
N PRO A 13 -11.64 -9.57 -23.65
CA PRO A 13 -10.20 -9.34 -23.72
C PRO A 13 -9.47 -10.43 -22.93
N TYR A 14 -8.88 -11.40 -23.64
CA TYR A 14 -8.09 -12.47 -23.02
C TYR A 14 -6.63 -12.08 -22.79
N THR A 15 -6.14 -11.06 -23.49
CA THR A 15 -4.77 -10.54 -23.31
C THR A 15 -4.74 -9.38 -22.32
N PHE A 16 -3.63 -9.27 -21.59
CA PHE A 16 -3.44 -8.22 -20.59
C PHE A 16 -3.49 -6.80 -21.21
N SER A 17 -2.90 -6.63 -22.39
CA SER A 17 -2.95 -5.38 -23.14
C SER A 17 -4.37 -4.99 -23.57
N ALA A 18 -5.18 -5.95 -24.01
CA ALA A 18 -6.58 -5.68 -24.37
C ALA A 18 -7.44 -5.32 -23.15
N LYS A 19 -7.18 -5.93 -21.99
CA LYS A 19 -7.86 -5.57 -20.74
C LYS A 19 -7.56 -4.13 -20.34
N ILE A 20 -6.31 -3.68 -20.44
CA ILE A 20 -5.93 -2.30 -20.11
C ILE A 20 -6.54 -1.29 -21.09
N ALA A 21 -6.50 -1.61 -22.40
CA ALA A 21 -7.04 -0.74 -23.43
C ALA A 21 -8.56 -0.54 -23.31
N GLN A 22 -9.29 -1.58 -22.88
CA GLN A 22 -10.74 -1.54 -22.72
C GLN A 22 -11.20 -1.05 -21.34
N PHE A 23 -10.42 -1.35 -20.31
CA PHE A 23 -10.71 -0.93 -18.93
C PHE A 23 -9.62 0.05 -18.48
N PRO A 24 -9.77 1.35 -18.80
CA PRO A 24 -8.79 2.33 -18.41
C PRO A 24 -8.72 2.38 -16.89
N TYR A 25 -7.51 2.27 -16.32
CA TYR A 25 -7.29 2.33 -14.87
C TYR A 25 -7.98 3.54 -14.21
N LYS A 26 -8.08 4.66 -14.93
CA LYS A 26 -8.82 5.86 -14.52
C LYS A 26 -10.28 5.57 -14.15
N PHE A 27 -10.96 4.67 -14.84
CA PHE A 27 -12.34 4.26 -14.52
C PHE A 27 -12.41 3.63 -13.13
N TYR A 28 -11.52 2.68 -12.82
CA TYR A 28 -11.48 2.05 -11.50
C TYR A 28 -11.10 3.02 -10.39
N PHE A 29 -10.15 3.93 -10.62
CA PHE A 29 -9.77 4.91 -9.60
C PHE A 29 -10.84 5.98 -9.34
N THR A 30 -11.62 6.38 -10.35
CA THR A 30 -12.63 7.43 -10.21
C THR A 30 -13.99 6.91 -9.75
N LYS A 31 -14.39 5.72 -10.20
CA LYS A 31 -15.71 5.13 -9.89
C LYS A 31 -15.69 4.27 -8.64
N GLN A 32 -14.55 3.70 -8.25
CA GLN A 32 -14.49 2.87 -7.07
C GLN A 32 -14.24 3.71 -5.81
N TRP A 33 -15.21 3.67 -4.89
CA TRP A 33 -15.17 4.41 -3.62
C TRP A 33 -13.96 4.03 -2.75
N ILE A 34 -13.51 2.77 -2.79
CA ILE A 34 -12.37 2.25 -2.02
C ILE A 34 -11.15 3.16 -2.09
N TRP A 35 -10.78 3.67 -3.27
CA TRP A 35 -9.56 4.48 -3.38
C TRP A 35 -9.66 5.81 -2.66
N LYS A 36 -10.86 6.41 -2.59
CA LYS A 36 -11.10 7.63 -1.80
C LYS A 36 -10.96 7.36 -0.31
N TYR A 37 -11.63 6.32 0.18
CA TYR A 37 -11.59 5.98 1.60
C TYR A 37 -10.25 5.40 2.05
N TYR A 38 -9.52 4.72 1.16
CA TYR A 38 -8.16 4.25 1.42
C TYR A 38 -7.19 5.42 1.60
N ALA A 39 -7.26 6.43 0.73
CA ALA A 39 -6.44 7.63 0.90
C ALA A 39 -6.76 8.35 2.23
N ILE A 40 -8.05 8.49 2.56
CA ILE A 40 -8.49 9.09 3.83
C ILE A 40 -8.01 8.26 5.03
N SER A 41 -8.17 6.93 4.99
CA SER A 41 -7.78 6.06 6.10
C SER A 41 -6.26 6.08 6.34
N VAL A 42 -5.45 6.11 5.29
CA VAL A 42 -3.99 6.26 5.40
C VAL A 42 -3.63 7.57 6.11
N VAL A 43 -4.28 8.68 5.72
CA VAL A 43 -4.05 9.99 6.35
C VAL A 43 -4.52 10.01 7.82
N CYS A 44 -5.67 9.42 8.12
CA CYS A 44 -6.18 9.31 9.49
C CYS A 44 -5.30 8.43 10.39
N CYS A 45 -4.76 7.33 9.84
CA CYS A 45 -3.94 6.38 10.60
C CYS A 45 -2.48 6.83 10.74
N LEU A 46 -1.95 7.65 9.83
CA LEU A 46 -0.59 8.20 9.88
C LEU A 46 -0.18 8.77 11.25
N PRO A 47 -0.95 9.66 11.92
CA PRO A 47 -0.57 10.19 13.23
C PRO A 47 -0.58 9.12 14.34
N ILE A 48 -1.46 8.12 14.23
CA ILE A 48 -1.55 7.01 15.20
C ILE A 48 -0.28 6.16 15.08
N PHE A 49 0.06 5.73 13.86
CA PHE A 49 1.26 4.96 13.60
C PHE A 49 2.53 5.74 13.91
N TYR A 50 2.56 7.04 13.67
CA TYR A 50 3.68 7.89 14.06
C TYR A 50 3.90 7.90 15.57
N LYS A 51 2.84 8.03 16.37
CA LYS A 51 2.95 7.96 17.84
C LYS A 51 3.42 6.59 18.32
N ILE A 52 2.87 5.51 17.75
CA ILE A 52 3.29 4.14 18.08
C ILE A 52 4.77 3.95 17.74
N SER A 53 5.21 4.39 16.55
CA SER A 53 6.60 4.30 16.11
C SER A 53 7.54 5.08 17.03
N LYS A 54 7.13 6.29 17.47
CA LYS A 54 7.92 7.10 18.41
C LYS A 54 8.04 6.44 19.79
N LEU A 55 6.96 5.83 20.29
CA LEU A 55 6.97 5.09 21.56
C LEU A 55 7.80 3.81 21.49
N ALA A 56 7.67 3.05 20.39
CA ALA A 56 8.47 1.85 20.17
C ALA A 56 9.98 2.18 20.09
N ASN A 57 10.33 3.32 19.49
CA ASN A 57 11.71 3.79 19.34
C ASN A 57 12.21 4.66 20.50
N SER A 58 11.49 4.74 21.62
CA SER A 58 11.95 5.48 22.80
C SER A 58 13.29 4.90 23.29
N PRO A 59 14.19 5.74 23.83
CA PRO A 59 15.50 5.29 24.29
C PRO A 59 15.39 4.19 25.37
N GLU A 60 14.37 4.27 26.23
CA GLU A 60 14.08 3.25 27.24
C GLU A 60 13.67 1.91 26.64
N ASN A 61 12.80 1.90 25.62
CA ASN A 61 12.41 0.65 24.95
C ASN A 61 13.57 0.04 24.18
N LYS A 62 14.41 0.86 23.55
CA LYS A 62 15.62 0.38 22.88
C LYS A 62 16.62 -0.24 23.86
N ALA A 63 16.81 0.36 25.03
CA ALA A 63 17.66 -0.19 26.08
C ALA A 63 17.14 -1.54 26.59
N LYS A 64 15.84 -1.62 26.92
CA LYS A 64 15.19 -2.87 27.33
C LYS A 64 15.29 -3.95 26.25
N TRP A 65 15.08 -3.59 24.99
CA TRP A 65 15.19 -4.52 23.88
C TRP A 65 16.63 -5.04 23.69
N ALA A 66 17.62 -4.17 23.83
CA ALA A 66 19.03 -4.55 23.79
C ALA A 66 19.42 -5.48 24.96
N GLU A 67 18.88 -5.23 26.16
CA GLU A 67 19.09 -6.10 27.32
C GLU A 67 18.44 -7.48 27.14
N MET A 68 17.21 -7.54 26.64
CA MET A 68 16.56 -8.82 26.29
C MET A 68 17.38 -9.57 25.25
N LYS A 69 17.85 -8.89 24.20
CA LYS A 69 18.69 -9.52 23.17
C LYS A 69 20.02 -10.03 23.69
N ARG A 70 20.64 -9.32 24.64
CA ARG A 70 21.87 -9.78 25.32
C ARG A 70 21.62 -11.01 26.19
N LYS A 71 20.48 -11.07 26.89
CA LYS A 71 20.09 -12.26 27.67
C LYS A 71 19.80 -13.45 26.78
N GLU A 72 19.03 -13.26 25.71
CA GLU A 72 18.77 -14.31 24.71
C GLU A 72 20.08 -14.83 24.10
N LEU A 73 21.00 -13.94 23.74
CA LEU A 73 22.31 -14.34 23.20
C LEU A 73 23.12 -15.13 24.24
N ALA A 74 23.13 -14.70 25.50
CA ALA A 74 23.84 -15.39 26.58
C ALA A 74 23.21 -16.73 26.98
N GLU A 75 21.90 -16.92 26.82
CA GLU A 75 21.21 -18.20 27.05
C GLU A 75 21.37 -19.18 25.87
N HIS A 76 21.67 -18.68 24.68
CA HIS A 76 21.90 -19.48 23.48
C HIS A 76 23.38 -19.83 23.21
N HIS A 77 24.30 -19.39 24.07
CA HIS A 77 25.72 -19.76 24.07
C HIS A 77 26.04 -20.73 25.21
#